data_AF-A0A9Q2XI87-F1
#
_entry.id   AF-A0A9Q2XI87-F1
#
_cell.length_a   1.000
_cell.length_b   1.000
_cell.length_c   1.000
_cell.angle_alpha   90.00
_cell.angle_beta   90.00
_cell.angle_gamma   90.00
#
_symmetry.space_group_name_H-M   'P 1'
#
loop_
_entity.id
_entity.type
_entity.pdbx_description
1 polymer ?
#
loop_
_entity_poly.entity_id
_entity_poly.type
_entity_poly.pdbx_seq_one_letter_code
_entity_poly.pdbx_strand_id
1 'polypeptide(L)' 'MATPKKTEPEAPAGATAFRDTVFTSRTLILPDGRSLPVAQNRVIAGPGDTIALEYLQGHPDLQQE' A
#
# COMPACT_ATOMS: atom_id res chain seq x y z
N MET A 1 -3.23 0.01 30.95
CA MET A 1 -3.13 1.12 29.97
C MET A 1 -2.69 0.50 28.66
N ALA A 2 -3.60 0.30 27.71
CA ALA A 2 -3.27 -0.30 26.42
C ALA A 2 -2.45 0.69 25.59
N THR A 3 -1.19 0.37 25.32
CA THR A 3 -0.46 1.00 24.22
C THR A 3 -1.18 0.59 22.93
N PRO A 4 -1.60 1.54 22.08
CA PRO A 4 -2.09 1.15 20.76
C PRO A 4 -0.89 0.54 20.05
N LYS A 5 -0.98 -0.75 19.73
CA LYS A 5 -0.12 -1.31 18.69
C LYS A 5 -0.43 -0.50 17.44
N LYS A 6 0.43 0.48 17.16
CA LYS A 6 0.66 0.96 15.82
C LYS A 6 1.16 -0.27 15.07
N THR A 7 0.22 -1.04 14.54
CA THR A 7 0.48 -2.05 13.54
C THR A 7 0.93 -1.25 12.32
N GLU A 8 2.19 -0.80 12.33
CA GLU A 8 2.95 -0.87 11.09
C GLU A 8 2.72 -2.30 10.61
N PRO A 9 2.10 -2.51 9.43
CA PRO A 9 2.18 -3.81 8.84
C PRO A 9 3.68 -4.04 8.70
N GLU A 10 4.25 -4.91 9.53
CA GLU A 10 5.50 -5.56 9.18
C GLU A 10 5.20 -6.16 7.82
N ALA A 11 5.62 -5.44 6.78
CA ALA A 11 5.40 -5.83 5.42
C ALA A 11 6.00 -7.25 5.35
N PRO A 12 5.20 -8.29 5.09
CA PRO A 12 5.69 -9.66 5.13
C PRO A 12 6.94 -9.72 4.25
N ALA A 13 8.00 -10.40 4.70
CA ALA A 13 9.31 -10.34 4.05
C ALA A 13 9.19 -10.39 2.52
N GLY A 14 9.55 -9.30 1.83
CA GLY A 14 9.38 -9.12 0.39
C GLY A 14 8.18 -8.29 -0.08
N ALA A 15 7.35 -7.76 0.82
CA ALA A 15 6.32 -6.79 0.49
C ALA A 15 6.93 -5.40 0.25
N THR A 16 6.36 -4.68 -0.72
CA THR A 16 6.83 -3.35 -1.13
C THR A 16 5.86 -2.29 -0.62
N ALA A 17 6.40 -1.27 0.04
CA ALA A 17 5.62 -0.14 0.50
C ALA A 17 5.63 0.98 -0.54
N PHE A 18 4.48 1.63 -0.70
CA PHE A 18 4.32 2.82 -1.52
C PHE A 18 3.67 3.93 -0.71
N ARG A 19 4.10 5.15 -1.01
CA ARG A 19 3.59 6.40 -0.46
C ARG A 19 2.67 7.09 -1.46
N ASP A 20 1.49 7.39 -0.97
CA ASP A 20 0.52 8.24 -1.62
C ASP A 20 0.84 9.71 -1.35
N THR A 21 1.05 10.47 -2.42
CA THR A 21 1.41 11.89 -2.31
C THR A 21 0.20 12.82 -2.33
N VAL A 22 -0.97 12.31 -2.73
CA VAL A 22 -2.20 13.11 -2.92
C VAL A 22 -3.18 12.90 -1.76
N PHE A 23 -3.32 11.67 -1.28
CA PHE A 23 -4.30 11.31 -0.25
C PHE A 23 -3.65 10.61 0.95
N THR A 24 -4.10 10.98 2.15
CA THR A 24 -3.68 10.30 3.38
C THR A 24 -4.45 9.00 3.64
N SER A 25 -5.64 8.84 3.06
CA SER A 25 -6.43 7.61 3.13
C SER A 25 -7.31 7.47 1.88
N ARG A 26 -7.27 6.32 1.22
CA ARG A 26 -8.18 5.95 0.11
C ARG A 26 -8.21 4.45 -0.13
N THR A 27 -9.16 3.97 -0.92
CA THR A 27 -9.18 2.59 -1.40
C THR A 27 -8.85 2.59 -2.89
N LEU A 28 -7.76 1.92 -3.26
CA LEU A 28 -7.38 1.68 -4.65
C LEU A 28 -8.07 0.42 -5.13
N ILE A 29 -8.63 0.44 -6.33
CA ILE A 29 -9.23 -0.73 -6.96
C ILE A 29 -8.27 -1.20 -8.05
N LEU A 30 -7.68 -2.38 -7.83
CA LEU A 30 -6.77 -3.02 -8.77
C LEU A 30 -7.53 -3.50 -10.02
N PRO A 31 -6.84 -3.70 -11.15
CA PRO A 31 -7.45 -4.19 -12.39
C PRO A 31 -8.02 -5.60 -12.26
N ASP A 32 -7.58 -6.40 -11.28
CA ASP A 32 -8.18 -7.71 -10.98
C ASP A 32 -9.48 -7.62 -10.15
N GLY A 33 -9.88 -6.40 -9.74
CA GLY A 33 -11.08 -6.14 -8.96
C GLY A 33 -10.85 -6.16 -7.44
N ARG A 34 -9.66 -6.55 -6.97
CA ARG A 34 -9.28 -6.44 -5.56
C ARG A 34 -9.11 -4.98 -5.13
N SER A 35 -9.35 -4.73 -3.84
CA SER A 35 -9.15 -3.42 -3.23
C SER A 35 -7.88 -3.38 -2.37
N LEU A 36 -7.04 -2.36 -2.56
CA LEU A 36 -5.91 -2.05 -1.68
C LEU A 36 -6.22 -0.82 -0.82
N PRO A 37 -6.21 -0.94 0.51
CA PRO A 37 -6.37 0.21 1.38
C PRO A 37 -5.07 1.00 1.47
N VAL A 38 -5.15 2.30 1.19
CA VAL A 38 -4.15 3.30 1.55
C VAL A 38 -4.54 3.85 2.92
N ALA A 39 -3.63 3.77 3.89
CA ALA A 39 -3.81 4.31 5.22
C ALA A 39 -2.55 5.04 5.66
N GLN A 40 -2.71 6.23 6.26
CA GLN A 40 -1.58 7.09 6.64
C GLN A 40 -0.62 7.32 5.46
N ASN A 41 -1.19 7.71 4.31
CA ASN A 41 -0.51 7.91 3.03
C ASN A 41 0.30 6.70 2.55
N ARG A 42 0.03 5.49 3.03
CA ARG A 42 0.84 4.31 2.76
C ARG A 42 -0.01 3.15 2.29
N VAL A 43 0.49 2.41 1.32
CA VAL A 43 -0.09 1.16 0.83
C VAL A 43 1.00 0.12 0.70
N ILE A 44 0.66 -1.13 1.02
CA ILE A 44 1.60 -2.25 1.00
C ILE A 44 1.15 -3.22 -0.08
N ALA A 45 2.04 -3.52 -1.03
CA ALA A 45 1.89 -4.61 -1.97
C ALA A 45 2.55 -5.86 -1.40
N GLY A 46 1.85 -6.99 -1.42
CA GLY A 46 2.38 -8.26 -0.92
C GLY A 46 3.57 -8.79 -1.75
N PRO A 47 4.40 -9.67 -1.17
CA PRO A 47 5.47 -10.34 -1.91
C PRO A 47 4.88 -11.17 -3.05
N GLY A 48 5.34 -10.91 -4.29
CA GLY A 48 4.86 -11.61 -5.49
C GLY A 48 3.52 -11.09 -6.04
N ASP A 49 2.97 -10.02 -5.48
CA ASP A 49 1.72 -9.40 -5.96
C ASP A 49 2.03 -8.46 -7.14
N THR A 50 2.45 -9.04 -8.27
CA THR A 50 2.92 -8.29 -9.46
C THR A 50 1.86 -7.33 -9.98
N ILE A 51 0.58 -7.70 -9.92
CA ILE A 51 -0.53 -6.83 -10.32
C ILE A 51 -0.60 -5.56 -9.46
N ALA A 52 -0.43 -5.70 -8.14
CA ALA A 52 -0.38 -4.55 -7.25
C ALA A 52 0.85 -3.68 -7.54
N LEU A 53 2.03 -4.28 -7.73
CA LEU A 53 3.25 -3.55 -8.04
C LEU A 53 3.14 -2.76 -9.34
N GLU A 54 2.71 -3.39 -10.44
CA GLU A 54 2.56 -2.73 -11.74
C GLU A 54 1.51 -1.61 -11.68
N TYR A 55 0.40 -1.84 -10.98
CA TYR A 55 -0.60 -0.80 -10.75
C TYR A 55 0.02 0.39 -10.01
N LEU A 56 0.65 0.16 -8.86
CA LEU A 56 1.23 1.22 -8.03
C LEU A 56 2.36 1.97 -8.77
N GLN A 57 3.23 1.26 -9.49
CA GLN A 57 4.31 1.86 -10.28
C GLN A 57 3.81 2.64 -11.51
N GLY A 58 2.63 2.29 -12.03
CA GLY A 58 1.98 3.01 -13.13
C GLY A 58 1.36 4.36 -12.72
N HIS A 59 1.30 4.67 -11.43
CA HIS A 59 0.71 5.90 -10.92
C HIS A 59 1.79 6.88 -10.42
N PRO A 60 1.91 8.09 -11.03
CA PRO A 60 2.92 9.06 -10.61
C PRO A 60 2.69 9.59 -9.18
N ASP A 61 1.45 9.52 -8.69
CA ASP A 61 1.08 9.93 -7.34
C ASP A 61 1.51 8.93 -6.25
N LEU A 62 1.88 7.70 -6.63
CA LEU A 62 2.26 6.61 -5.75
C LEU A 62 3.76 6.33 -5.91
N GLN A 63 4.54 6.69 -4.90
CA GLN A 63 6.00 6.57 -4.94
C GLN A 63 6.45 5.42 -4.05
N GLN A 64 7.34 4.56 -4.56
CA GLN A 64 7.91 3.50 -3.74
C GLN A 64 8.75 4.11 -2.60
N GLU A 65 8.59 3.59 -1.37
CA GLU A 65 9.41 3.95 -0.20
C GLU A 65 10.59 3.01 0.04
#